data_AF-A0A2G3L851-F1
#
_entry.id   AF-A0A2G3L851-F1
#
_cell.length_a   1.000
_cell.length_b   1.000
_cell.length_c   1.000
_cell.angle_alpha   90.00
_cell.angle_beta   90.00
_cell.angle_gamma   90.00
#
_symmetry.space_group_name_H-M   'P 1'
#
loop_
_entity.id
_entity.type
_entity.pdbx_description
1 polymer ?
#
loop_
_entity_poly.entity_id
_entity_poly.type
_entity_poly.pdbx_seq_one_letter_code
_entity_poly.pdbx_strand_id
1 'polypeptide(L)'
;TQNSTSMLQTAEGAFGEVTNMLVRMKDLATQAADASSNTADKDAMQAEYDALGLELSNVMNNTTFGGQALLTGGTIASAMTFQIGAAKSETMTINLSTSMGSVATALGSATANFTGTAGGTELKTLANTAIGSLVSAIDSIGVVRSALGAAANRLDHVNSNLSNISTNTKA
;
A
#
# COMPACT_ATOMS: atom_id res chain seq x y z
N THR A 1 -2.59 -22.53 0.96
CA THR A 1 -3.56 -21.50 0.54
C THR A 1 -3.93 -20.57 1.68
N GLN A 2 -4.32 -21.06 2.86
CA GLN A 2 -4.78 -20.21 3.98
C GLN A 2 -3.74 -19.16 4.44
N ASN A 3 -2.47 -19.55 4.66
CA ASN A 3 -1.40 -18.61 4.99
C ASN A 3 -1.14 -17.57 3.88
N SER A 4 -1.34 -17.97 2.62
CA SER A 4 -1.18 -17.08 1.46
C SER A 4 -2.29 -16.03 1.44
N THR A 5 -3.54 -16.43 1.70
CA THR A 5 -4.67 -15.50 1.83
C THR A 5 -4.47 -14.55 3.00
N SER A 6 -4.03 -15.04 4.17
CA SER A 6 -3.75 -14.19 5.33
C SER A 6 -2.64 -13.17 5.05
N MET A 7 -1.58 -13.56 4.35
CA MET A 7 -0.51 -12.64 3.94
C MET A 7 -1.02 -11.52 3.04
N LEU A 8 -1.85 -11.86 2.03
CA LEU A 8 -2.45 -10.87 1.14
C LEU A 8 -3.41 -9.94 1.88
N GLN A 9 -4.17 -10.45 2.86
CA GLN A 9 -5.04 -9.65 3.71
C GLN A 9 -4.26 -8.69 4.63
N THR A 10 -3.13 -9.12 5.19
CA THR A 10 -2.24 -8.23 5.94
C THR A 10 -1.71 -7.09 5.06
N ALA A 11 -1.29 -7.40 3.82
CA ALA A 11 -0.86 -6.39 2.87
C ALA A 11 -1.99 -5.42 2.50
N GLU A 12 -3.18 -5.94 2.19
CA GLU A 12 -4.36 -5.13 1.85
C GLU A 12 -4.79 -4.20 3.00
N GLY A 13 -4.77 -4.70 4.24
CA GLY A 13 -5.04 -3.89 5.43
C GLY A 13 -4.05 -2.74 5.59
N ALA A 14 -2.75 -3.03 5.44
CA ALA A 14 -1.71 -2.00 5.51
C ALA A 14 -1.88 -0.95 4.40
N PHE A 15 -2.17 -1.34 3.16
CA PHE A 15 -2.48 -0.40 2.08
C PHE A 15 -3.76 0.40 2.31
N GLY A 16 -4.73 -0.16 3.03
CA GLY A 16 -5.91 0.56 3.51
C GLY A 16 -5.54 1.73 4.41
N GLU A 17 -4.71 1.50 5.43
CA GLU A 17 -4.23 2.56 6.33
C GLU A 17 -3.38 3.61 5.60
N VAL A 18 -2.49 3.18 4.69
CA VAL A 18 -1.73 4.08 3.82
C VAL A 18 -2.66 4.96 2.99
N THR A 19 -3.72 4.38 2.41
CA THR A 19 -4.71 5.15 1.64
C THR A 19 -5.45 6.18 2.52
N ASN A 20 -5.87 5.79 3.73
CA ASN A 20 -6.55 6.68 4.67
C ASN A 20 -5.68 7.88 5.06
N MET A 21 -4.39 7.64 5.35
CA MET A 21 -3.43 8.71 5.63
C MET A 21 -3.24 9.65 4.44
N LEU A 22 -3.11 9.10 3.23
CA LEU A 22 -2.98 9.93 2.01
C LEU A 22 -4.22 10.77 1.74
N VAL A 23 -5.42 10.26 2.01
CA VAL A 23 -6.67 11.04 1.91
C VAL A 23 -6.64 12.19 2.93
N ARG A 24 -6.26 11.93 4.19
CA ARG A 24 -6.12 13.00 5.19
C ARG A 24 -5.08 14.04 4.78
N MET A 25 -3.93 13.61 4.27
CA MET A 25 -2.90 14.51 3.74
C MET A 25 -3.41 15.36 2.57
N LYS A 26 -4.26 14.79 1.71
CA LYS A 26 -4.89 15.51 0.60
C LYS A 26 -5.90 16.56 1.10
N ASP A 27 -6.63 16.25 2.17
CA ASP A 27 -7.54 17.22 2.80
C ASP A 27 -6.75 18.40 3.36
N LEU A 28 -5.63 18.15 4.07
CA LEU A 28 -4.72 19.19 4.56
C LEU A 28 -4.14 20.01 3.41
N ALA A 29 -3.73 19.36 2.32
CA ALA A 29 -3.20 20.07 1.15
C ALA A 29 -4.26 20.94 0.47
N THR A 30 -5.50 20.48 0.40
CA THR A 30 -6.64 21.24 -0.12
C THR A 30 -6.94 22.44 0.78
N GLN A 31 -6.95 22.25 2.10
CA GLN A 31 -7.13 23.33 3.06
C GLN A 31 -5.99 24.37 2.99
N ALA A 32 -4.74 23.93 2.87
CA ALA A 32 -3.57 24.81 2.73
C ALA A 32 -3.53 25.58 1.39
N ALA A 33 -4.14 25.03 0.34
CA ALA A 33 -4.26 25.68 -0.96
C ALA A 33 -5.35 26.76 -1.00
N ASP A 34 -6.30 26.75 -0.06
CA ASP A 34 -7.37 27.73 0.00
C ASP A 34 -6.86 29.14 0.32
N ALA A 35 -7.50 30.16 -0.28
CA ALA A 35 -7.11 31.56 -0.11
C ALA A 35 -7.31 32.10 1.31
N SER A 36 -8.18 31.47 2.11
CA SER A 36 -8.42 31.85 3.50
C SER A 36 -7.32 31.40 4.47
N SER A 37 -6.48 30.44 4.06
CA SER A 37 -5.41 29.90 4.90
C SER A 37 -4.23 30.86 5.00
N ASN A 38 -3.91 31.26 6.23
CA ASN A 38 -2.76 32.13 6.51
C ASN A 38 -1.47 31.31 6.74
N THR A 39 -0.35 31.98 7.02
CA THR A 39 0.95 31.31 7.23
C THR A 39 0.94 30.39 8.45
N ALA A 40 0.37 30.83 9.58
CA ALA A 40 0.30 30.00 10.78
C ALA A 40 -0.56 28.75 10.57
N ASP A 41 -1.66 28.87 9.81
CA ASP A 41 -2.49 27.71 9.47
C ASP A 41 -1.71 26.69 8.64
N LYS A 42 -0.95 27.16 7.63
CA LYS A 42 -0.12 26.30 6.77
C LYS A 42 1.01 25.65 7.55
N ASP A 43 1.59 26.35 8.53
CA ASP A 43 2.62 25.80 9.41
C ASP A 43 2.06 24.66 10.27
N ALA A 44 0.86 24.85 10.84
CA ALA A 44 0.20 23.81 11.63
C ALA A 44 -0.20 22.60 10.77
N MET A 45 -0.79 22.84 9.59
CA MET A 45 -1.14 21.76 8.66
C MET A 45 0.08 21.02 8.14
N GLN A 46 1.20 21.70 7.88
CA GLN A 46 2.46 21.06 7.48
C GLN A 46 2.99 20.14 8.59
N ALA A 47 2.89 20.53 9.86
CA ALA A 47 3.31 19.67 10.96
C ALA A 47 2.49 18.37 11.02
N GLU A 48 1.17 18.44 10.81
CA GLU A 48 0.31 17.24 10.70
C GLU A 48 0.67 16.43 9.45
N TYR A 49 0.91 17.09 8.32
CA TYR A 49 1.33 16.45 7.06
C TYR A 49 2.64 15.68 7.20
N ASP A 50 3.63 16.27 7.90
CA ASP A 50 4.92 15.66 8.15
C ASP A 50 4.79 14.42 9.04
N ALA A 51 3.98 14.50 10.10
CA ALA A 51 3.71 13.36 10.97
C ALA A 51 3.04 12.21 10.21
N LEU A 52 2.07 12.50 9.34
CA LEU A 52 1.44 11.51 8.46
C LEU A 52 2.44 10.93 7.46
N GLY A 53 3.36 11.73 6.92
CA GLY A 53 4.43 11.27 6.03
C GLY A 53 5.40 10.30 6.70
N LEU A 54 5.74 10.55 7.97
CA LEU A 54 6.54 9.63 8.77
C LEU A 54 5.78 8.33 9.06
N GLU A 55 4.50 8.42 9.39
CA GLU A 55 3.69 7.22 9.67
C GLU A 55 3.44 6.37 8.41
N LEU A 56 3.27 7.01 7.24
CA LEU A 56 3.29 6.33 5.95
C LEU A 56 4.58 5.53 5.76
N SER A 57 5.73 6.13 6.04
CA SER A 57 7.03 5.45 5.97
C SER A 57 7.09 4.28 6.95
N ASN A 58 6.61 4.46 8.19
CA ASN A 58 6.56 3.41 9.19
C ASN A 58 5.72 2.21 8.72
N VAL A 59 4.48 2.43 8.26
CA VAL A 59 3.61 1.34 7.79
C VAL A 59 4.24 0.62 6.58
N MET A 60 4.76 1.37 5.62
CA MET A 60 5.35 0.81 4.40
C MET A 60 6.64 0.01 4.66
N ASN A 61 7.41 0.36 5.68
CA ASN A 61 8.69 -0.29 5.98
C ASN A 61 8.61 -1.36 7.08
N ASN A 62 7.68 -1.23 8.02
CA ASN A 62 7.59 -2.10 9.20
C ASN A 62 6.45 -3.14 9.14
N THR A 63 5.60 -3.12 8.13
CA THR A 63 4.59 -4.17 7.96
C THR A 63 5.26 -5.50 7.68
N THR A 64 4.99 -6.50 8.53
CA THR A 64 5.56 -7.85 8.42
C THR A 64 4.48 -8.93 8.36
N PHE A 65 4.84 -10.07 7.78
CA PHE A 65 4.06 -11.30 7.86
C PHE A 65 5.00 -12.47 8.13
N GLY A 66 4.71 -13.27 9.15
CA GLY A 66 5.56 -14.41 9.53
C GLY A 66 7.00 -14.01 9.89
N GLY A 67 7.21 -12.79 10.41
CA GLY A 67 8.53 -12.25 10.76
C GLY A 67 9.32 -11.62 9.61
N GLN A 68 8.80 -11.68 8.39
CA GLN A 68 9.47 -11.12 7.20
C GLN A 68 8.79 -9.80 6.78
N ALA A 69 9.59 -8.86 6.27
CA ALA A 69 9.08 -7.64 5.66
C ALA A 69 8.10 -7.97 4.52
N LEU A 70 6.95 -7.31 4.52
CA LEU A 70 5.87 -7.62 3.59
C LEU A 70 5.84 -6.67 2.40
N LEU A 71 5.93 -5.36 2.64
CA LEU A 71 5.69 -4.33 1.63
C LEU A 71 6.97 -3.86 0.96
N THR A 72 7.62 -2.81 1.48
CA THR A 72 8.84 -2.23 0.89
C THR A 72 10.02 -3.18 1.04
N GLY A 73 10.67 -3.52 -0.07
CA GLY A 73 11.77 -4.49 -0.09
C GLY A 73 11.38 -5.90 0.39
N GLY A 74 10.08 -6.13 0.60
CA GLY A 74 9.53 -7.35 1.18
C GLY A 74 8.94 -8.30 0.13
N THR A 75 8.16 -9.25 0.62
CA THR A 75 7.55 -10.31 -0.21
C THR A 75 6.66 -9.76 -1.34
N ILE A 76 5.85 -8.73 -1.08
CA ILE A 76 4.96 -8.11 -2.08
C ILE A 76 5.76 -7.35 -3.16
N ALA A 77 6.93 -6.79 -2.81
CA ALA A 77 7.80 -6.09 -3.75
C ALA A 77 8.55 -7.03 -4.72
N SER A 78 8.33 -8.34 -4.63
CA SER A 78 8.95 -9.36 -5.48
C SER A 78 7.89 -10.24 -6.16
N ALA A 79 8.33 -11.10 -7.09
CA ALA A 79 7.47 -12.15 -7.61
C ALA A 79 7.14 -13.16 -6.50
N MET A 80 5.85 -13.35 -6.24
CA MET A 80 5.33 -14.33 -5.29
C MET A 80 4.83 -15.55 -6.04
N THR A 81 5.30 -16.73 -5.64
CA THR A 81 4.80 -18.00 -6.16
C THR A 81 4.10 -18.76 -5.04
N PHE A 82 2.81 -19.03 -5.26
CA PHE A 82 1.97 -19.79 -4.34
C PHE A 82 1.84 -21.23 -4.82
N GLN A 83 2.11 -22.20 -3.96
CA GLN A 83 1.75 -23.59 -4.21
C GLN A 83 0.23 -23.76 -4.00
N ILE A 84 -0.47 -24.12 -5.07
CA ILE A 84 -1.94 -24.16 -5.09
C ILE A 84 -2.51 -25.55 -5.36
N GLY A 85 -1.66 -26.56 -5.55
CA GLY A 85 -2.08 -27.95 -5.73
C GLY A 85 -1.12 -28.95 -5.08
N ALA A 86 -1.30 -30.23 -5.37
CA ALA A 86 -0.50 -31.32 -4.83
C ALA A 86 0.75 -31.61 -5.66
N ALA A 87 0.70 -31.34 -6.97
CA ALA A 87 1.82 -31.53 -7.87
C ALA A 87 2.76 -30.31 -7.86
N LYS A 88 4.07 -30.55 -8.04
CA LYS A 88 5.11 -29.52 -8.05
C LYS A 88 4.87 -28.39 -9.07
N SER A 89 4.17 -28.68 -10.17
CA SER A 89 3.87 -27.70 -11.23
C SER A 89 2.64 -26.84 -10.94
N GLU A 90 1.82 -27.18 -9.95
CA GLU A 90 0.57 -26.48 -9.64
C GLU A 90 0.82 -25.23 -8.80
N THR A 91 1.27 -24.17 -9.49
CA THR A 91 1.64 -22.90 -8.88
C THR A 91 0.86 -21.72 -9.45
N MET A 92 0.65 -20.71 -8.62
CA MET A 92 0.15 -19.40 -9.03
C MET A 92 1.23 -18.36 -8.77
N THR A 93 1.70 -17.68 -9.81
CA THR A 93 2.67 -16.60 -9.66
C THR A 93 2.01 -15.24 -9.86
N ILE A 94 2.38 -14.29 -9.02
CA ILE A 94 1.96 -12.88 -9.06
C ILE A 94 3.20 -12.03 -8.89
N ASN A 95 3.40 -11.06 -9.77
CA ASN A 95 4.52 -10.14 -9.67
C ASN A 95 4.00 -8.71 -9.59
N LEU A 96 4.24 -8.07 -8.44
CA LEU A 96 3.84 -6.68 -8.18
C LEU A 96 5.06 -5.75 -8.09
N SER A 97 6.27 -6.22 -8.39
CA SER A 97 7.50 -5.42 -8.26
C SER A 97 7.42 -4.08 -9.00
N THR A 98 6.93 -4.06 -10.24
CA THR A 98 6.72 -2.81 -10.99
C THR A 98 5.73 -1.88 -10.31
N SER A 99 4.57 -2.39 -9.88
CA SER A 99 3.55 -1.59 -9.20
C SER A 99 4.06 -1.05 -7.86
N MET A 100 4.81 -1.85 -7.11
CA MET A 100 5.46 -1.43 -5.87
C MET A 100 6.54 -0.38 -6.10
N GLY A 101 7.28 -0.45 -7.21
CA GLY A 101 8.20 0.61 -7.62
C GLY A 101 7.49 1.92 -7.93
N SER A 102 6.33 1.85 -8.61
CA SER A 102 5.47 3.02 -8.84
C SER A 102 4.95 3.62 -7.54
N VAL A 103 4.50 2.79 -6.59
CA VAL A 103 4.06 3.24 -5.25
C VAL A 103 5.19 3.96 -4.52
N ALA A 104 6.39 3.39 -4.48
CA ALA A 104 7.54 4.01 -3.81
C ALA A 104 7.89 5.38 -4.43
N THR A 105 7.85 5.48 -5.76
CA THR A 105 8.09 6.73 -6.49
C THR A 105 7.01 7.77 -6.19
N ALA A 106 5.74 7.36 -6.20
CA ALA A 106 4.62 8.27 -5.95
C ALA A 106 4.59 8.76 -4.50
N LEU A 107 4.85 7.89 -3.51
CA LEU A 107 4.96 8.27 -2.10
C LEU A 107 6.13 9.21 -1.85
N GLY A 108 7.30 8.94 -2.44
CA GLY A 108 8.46 9.84 -2.35
C GLY A 108 8.22 11.21 -2.99
N SER A 109 7.34 11.29 -4.00
CA SER A 109 6.92 12.56 -4.61
C SER A 109 5.82 13.28 -3.82
N ALA A 110 5.03 12.54 -3.04
CA ALA A 110 3.96 13.10 -2.22
C ALA A 110 4.50 13.72 -0.93
N THR A 111 5.51 13.13 -0.31
CA THR A 111 6.09 13.69 0.92
C THR A 111 7.58 13.41 1.05
N ALA A 112 8.35 14.44 1.40
CA ALA A 112 9.79 14.32 1.68
C ALA A 112 10.06 13.41 2.90
N ASN A 113 9.15 13.37 3.87
CA ASN A 113 9.28 12.56 5.08
C ASN A 113 9.17 11.05 4.79
N PHE A 114 8.65 10.63 3.63
CA PHE A 114 8.62 9.20 3.26
C PHE A 114 10.04 8.62 3.18
N THR A 115 10.99 9.42 2.71
CA THR A 115 12.41 9.06 2.59
C THR A 115 13.25 9.42 3.83
N GLY A 116 12.62 9.87 4.92
CA GLY A 116 13.28 10.12 6.20
C GLY A 116 13.89 11.51 6.37
N THR A 117 13.53 12.49 5.54
CA THR A 117 13.87 13.89 5.83
C THR A 117 12.88 14.43 6.86
N ALA A 118 13.33 14.82 8.06
CA ALA A 118 12.45 15.45 9.04
C ALA A 118 12.16 16.90 8.63
N GLY A 119 10.90 17.18 8.29
CA GLY A 119 10.40 18.53 8.03
C GLY A 119 10.26 18.84 6.53
N GLY A 120 9.02 18.97 6.08
CA GLY A 120 8.66 19.31 4.71
C GLY A 120 8.20 20.76 4.54
N THR A 121 8.04 21.19 3.28
CA THR A 121 7.49 22.52 2.92
C THR A 121 6.38 22.44 1.87
N GLU A 122 5.85 21.24 1.64
CA GLU A 122 4.88 20.90 0.61
C GLU A 122 3.64 21.82 0.68
N LEU A 123 3.06 21.98 1.87
CA LEU A 123 1.85 22.79 2.08
C LEU A 123 2.14 24.28 2.19
N LYS A 124 3.37 24.65 2.57
CA LYS A 124 3.78 26.06 2.73
C LYS A 124 3.96 26.74 1.38
N THR A 125 4.45 26.01 0.39
CA THR A 125 4.91 26.57 -0.90
C THR A 125 4.17 26.02 -2.11
N LEU A 126 3.77 24.74 -2.09
CA LEU A 126 3.35 24.00 -3.27
C LEU A 126 2.11 23.12 -3.00
N ALA A 127 1.16 23.60 -2.17
CA ALA A 127 0.00 22.82 -1.74
C ALA A 127 -0.79 22.21 -2.92
N ASN A 128 -0.98 22.96 -4.02
CA ASN A 128 -1.65 22.44 -5.22
C ASN A 128 -0.86 21.31 -5.91
N THR A 129 0.47 21.39 -5.93
CA THR A 129 1.32 20.30 -6.44
C THR A 129 1.21 19.07 -5.54
N ALA A 130 1.19 19.27 -4.21
CA ALA A 130 1.04 18.18 -3.25
C ALA A 130 -0.27 17.41 -3.47
N ILE A 131 -1.39 18.09 -3.76
CA ILE A 131 -2.66 17.43 -4.12
C ILE A 131 -2.49 16.47 -5.30
N GLY A 132 -1.81 16.90 -6.37
CA GLY A 132 -1.56 16.07 -7.55
C GLY A 132 -0.69 14.85 -7.25
N SER A 133 0.38 15.03 -6.48
CA SER A 133 1.24 13.92 -6.04
C SER A 133 0.50 12.93 -5.14
N LEU A 134 -0.36 13.41 -4.24
CA LEU A 134 -1.18 12.56 -3.36
C LEU A 134 -2.21 11.73 -4.13
N VAL A 135 -2.87 12.33 -5.13
CA VAL A 135 -3.76 11.59 -6.04
C VAL A 135 -2.99 10.49 -6.78
N SER A 136 -1.82 10.82 -7.32
CA SER A 136 -0.98 9.84 -8.02
C SER A 136 -0.55 8.69 -7.09
N ALA A 137 -0.24 8.99 -5.83
CA ALA A 137 0.08 7.98 -4.82
C ALA A 137 -1.12 7.07 -4.52
N ILE A 138 -2.31 7.64 -4.28
CA ILE A 138 -3.55 6.89 -4.05
C ILE A 138 -3.86 5.97 -5.24
N ASP A 139 -3.77 6.48 -6.47
CA ASP A 139 -4.03 5.68 -7.67
C ASP A 139 -3.05 4.52 -7.83
N SER A 140 -1.75 4.77 -7.56
CA SER A 140 -0.72 3.72 -7.61
C SER A 140 -0.97 2.60 -6.59
N ILE A 141 -1.43 2.95 -5.38
CA ILE A 141 -1.83 1.99 -4.35
C ILE A 141 -3.10 1.25 -4.77
N GLY A 142 -4.06 1.95 -5.39
CA GLY A 142 -5.27 1.35 -5.95
C GLY A 142 -4.98 0.22 -6.94
N VAL A 143 -3.95 0.38 -7.79
CA VAL A 143 -3.49 -0.68 -8.70
C VAL A 143 -2.97 -1.91 -7.94
N VAL A 144 -2.16 -1.70 -6.88
CA VAL A 144 -1.64 -2.80 -6.05
C VAL A 144 -2.78 -3.53 -5.34
N ARG A 145 -3.67 -2.80 -4.67
CA ARG A 145 -4.84 -3.35 -3.94
C ARG A 145 -5.77 -4.14 -4.85
N SER A 146 -6.03 -3.63 -6.06
CA SER A 146 -6.81 -4.36 -7.07
C SER A 146 -6.17 -5.71 -7.43
N ALA A 147 -4.85 -5.73 -7.62
CA ALA A 147 -4.13 -6.96 -7.92
C ALA A 147 -4.10 -7.95 -6.72
N LEU A 148 -3.97 -7.46 -5.49
CA LEU A 148 -4.06 -8.26 -4.27
C LEU A 148 -5.47 -8.86 -4.09
N GLY A 149 -6.53 -8.08 -4.34
CA GLY A 149 -7.90 -8.58 -4.31
C GLY A 149 -8.17 -9.67 -5.35
N ALA A 150 -7.69 -9.47 -6.59
CA ALA A 150 -7.78 -10.49 -7.63
C ALA A 150 -7.01 -11.77 -7.26
N ALA A 151 -5.83 -11.62 -6.64
CA ALA A 151 -5.04 -12.73 -6.12
C ALA A 151 -5.78 -13.53 -5.05
N ALA A 152 -6.38 -12.83 -4.07
CA ALA A 152 -7.13 -13.44 -2.99
C ALA A 152 -8.34 -14.22 -3.52
N ASN A 153 -9.14 -13.61 -4.40
CA ASN A 153 -10.28 -14.28 -5.03
C ASN A 153 -9.87 -15.57 -5.76
N ARG A 154 -8.75 -15.53 -6.50
CA ARG A 154 -8.21 -16.73 -7.17
C ARG A 154 -7.81 -17.79 -6.17
N LEU A 155 -7.13 -17.43 -5.08
CA LEU A 155 -6.74 -18.39 -4.04
C LEU A 155 -7.96 -19.01 -3.35
N ASP A 156 -9.04 -18.25 -3.13
CA ASP A 156 -10.27 -18.75 -2.52
C ASP A 156 -10.99 -19.74 -3.44
N HIS A 157 -11.02 -19.48 -4.75
CA HIS A 157 -11.54 -20.43 -5.73
C HIS A 157 -10.70 -21.71 -5.77
N VAL A 158 -9.36 -21.59 -5.76
CA VAL A 158 -8.49 -22.77 -5.75
C VAL A 158 -8.67 -23.56 -4.45
N ASN A 159 -8.79 -22.88 -3.31
CA ASN A 159 -9.04 -23.52 -2.03
C ASN A 159 -10.38 -24.28 -2.01
N SER A 160 -11.44 -23.68 -2.54
CA SER A 160 -12.75 -24.34 -2.68
C SER A 160 -12.67 -25.57 -3.59
N ASN A 161 -11.96 -25.47 -4.70
CA ASN A 161 -11.75 -26.59 -5.62
C ASN A 161 -10.97 -27.74 -4.95
N LEU A 162 -9.87 -27.44 -4.25
CA LEU A 162 -9.08 -28.42 -3.51
C LEU A 162 -9.91 -29.10 -2.40
N SER A 163 -10.74 -28.33 -1.70
CA SER A 163 -11.64 -28.88 -0.69
C SER A 163 -12.63 -29.87 -1.31
N ASN A 164 -13.23 -29.54 -2.45
CA ASN A 164 -14.15 -30.43 -3.15
C ASN A 164 -13.46 -31.71 -3.64
N ILE A 165 -12.27 -31.60 -4.22
CA ILE A 165 -11.48 -32.76 -4.66
C ILE A 165 -11.11 -33.62 -3.45
N SER A 166 -10.65 -33.02 -2.34
CA SER A 166 -10.35 -33.75 -1.11
C SER A 166 -11.59 -34.49 -0.58
N THR A 167 -12.76 -33.87 -0.56
CA THR A 167 -14.00 -34.52 -0.11
C THR A 167 -14.39 -35.67 -1.03
N ASN A 168 -14.32 -35.49 -2.35
CA ASN A 168 -14.69 -36.53 -3.33
C ASN A 168 -13.69 -37.69 -3.39
N THR A 169 -12.41 -37.46 -3.09
CA THR A 169 -11.36 -38.50 -3.08
C THR A 169 -11.26 -39.26 -1.75
N LYS A 170 -11.87 -38.73 -0.68
CA LYS A 170 -11.96 -39.37 0.64
C LYS A 170 -13.29 -40.12 0.86
N ALA A 171 -14.27 -39.92 -0.01
CA ALA A 171 -15.55 -40.63 -0.03
C ALA A 171 -15.43 -41.93 -0.84
#